data_AF-A0A3B9H9D9-F1
#
_entry.id   AF-A0A3B9H9D9-F1
#
_cell.length_a   1.000
_cell.length_b   1.000
_cell.length_c   1.000
_cell.angle_alpha   90.00
_cell.angle_beta   90.00
_cell.angle_gamma   90.00
#
_symmetry.space_group_name_H-M   'P 1'
#
loop_
_entity.id
_entity.type
_entity.pdbx_description
1 polymer ?
#
loop_
_entity_poly.entity_id
_entity_poly.type
_entity_poly.pdbx_seq_one_letter_code
_entity_poly.pdbx_strand_id
1 'polypeptide(L)'
;MKKIYFPVALLSFFLMSCGGWTDARKQTVRDKCDGDIFDCDCFLKTTMDVFEDPNAYTSTLENESANQEQVDAYWDKLYEDCMTE
;
A
#
# COMPACT_ATOMS: atom_id res chain seq x y z
N MET A 1 -13.64 -18.02 -47.60
CA MET A 1 -13.62 -18.08 -46.13
C MET A 1 -12.16 -18.07 -45.68
N LYS A 2 -11.68 -16.95 -45.15
CA LYS A 2 -10.26 -16.69 -44.87
C LYS A 2 -9.95 -17.19 -43.46
N LYS A 3 -9.12 -18.24 -43.33
CA LYS A 3 -8.65 -18.75 -42.04
C LYS A 3 -7.65 -17.76 -41.46
N ILE A 4 -7.99 -17.16 -40.32
CA ILE A 4 -7.08 -16.30 -39.55
C ILE A 4 -6.39 -17.22 -38.55
N TYR A 5 -5.13 -17.55 -38.84
CA TYR A 5 -4.20 -18.12 -37.86
C TYR A 5 -3.48 -16.95 -37.22
N PHE A 6 -3.72 -16.73 -35.92
CA PHE A 6 -2.94 -15.80 -35.10
C PHE A 6 -1.97 -16.64 -34.26
N PRO A 7 -0.66 -16.63 -34.55
CA PRO A 7 0.32 -17.26 -33.70
C PRO A 7 1.00 -16.21 -32.80
N VAL A 8 1.58 -16.69 -31.69
CA VAL A 8 2.56 -16.00 -30.82
C VAL A 8 1.91 -14.93 -29.92
N ALA A 9 2.11 -14.88 -28.61
CA ALA A 9 3.33 -15.08 -27.86
C ALA A 9 3.05 -15.52 -26.42
N LEU A 10 4.02 -16.25 -25.86
CA LEU A 10 4.18 -16.47 -24.43
C LEU A 10 4.04 -15.16 -23.65
N LEU A 11 3.25 -15.18 -22.57
CA LEU A 11 3.44 -14.28 -21.44
C LEU A 11 3.75 -15.10 -20.18
N SER A 12 4.85 -15.85 -20.24
CA SER A 12 5.50 -16.46 -19.09
C SER A 12 6.31 -15.39 -18.36
N PHE A 13 5.69 -14.58 -17.50
CA PHE A 13 6.39 -13.77 -16.47
C PHE A 13 5.37 -13.26 -15.42
N PHE A 14 4.82 -14.15 -14.60
CA PHE A 14 4.26 -13.77 -13.29
C PHE A 14 4.97 -14.56 -12.19
N LEU A 15 6.28 -14.32 -12.09
CA LEU A 15 7.07 -14.59 -10.89
C LEU A 15 7.58 -13.25 -10.35
N MET A 16 6.67 -12.34 -9.99
CA MET A 16 7.04 -11.11 -9.29
C MET A 16 6.54 -11.15 -7.84
N SER A 17 7.54 -11.24 -6.97
CA SER A 17 7.61 -11.00 -5.52
C SER A 17 6.70 -11.84 -4.59
N CYS A 18 7.37 -12.68 -3.79
CA CYS A 18 6.86 -13.09 -2.48
C CYS A 18 6.56 -11.84 -1.63
N GLY A 19 5.28 -11.44 -1.52
CA GLY A 19 4.78 -10.71 -0.34
C GLY A 19 4.86 -9.18 -0.34
N GLY A 20 4.68 -8.49 -1.48
CA GLY A 20 4.56 -7.02 -1.53
C GLY A 20 3.17 -6.46 -1.16
N TRP A 21 2.93 -5.18 -1.49
CA TRP A 21 1.63 -4.51 -1.37
C TRP A 21 0.61 -5.08 -2.36
N THR A 22 -0.03 -6.20 -1.96
CA THR A 22 -1.16 -6.78 -2.69
C THR A 22 -2.40 -5.90 -2.54
N ASP A 23 -3.36 -6.06 -3.45
CA ASP A 23 -4.60 -5.27 -3.40
C ASP A 23 -5.38 -5.49 -2.11
N ALA A 24 -5.36 -6.73 -1.57
CA ALA A 24 -5.94 -7.03 -0.26
C ALA A 24 -5.27 -6.23 0.87
N ARG A 25 -3.94 -6.10 0.86
CA ARG A 25 -3.20 -5.34 1.88
C ARG A 25 -3.45 -3.84 1.75
N LYS A 26 -3.49 -3.31 0.52
CA LYS A 26 -3.86 -1.92 0.26
C LYS A 26 -5.28 -1.62 0.75
N GLN A 27 -6.21 -2.56 0.53
CA GLN A 27 -7.58 -2.41 1.02
C GLN A 27 -7.60 -2.35 2.55
N THR A 28 -6.85 -3.20 3.25
CA THR A 28 -6.76 -3.13 4.72
C THR A 28 -6.24 -1.78 5.23
N VAL A 29 -5.30 -1.14 4.52
CA VAL A 29 -4.84 0.21 4.87
C VAL A 29 -5.93 1.25 4.62
N ARG A 30 -6.63 1.18 3.48
CA ARG A 30 -7.77 2.07 3.19
C ARG A 30 -8.91 1.91 4.21
N ASP A 31 -9.20 0.70 4.65
CA ASP A 31 -10.24 0.42 5.64
C ASP A 31 -9.93 1.05 7.01
N LYS A 32 -8.66 1.40 7.27
CA LYS A 32 -8.24 2.13 8.48
C LYS A 32 -8.25 3.65 8.32
N CYS A 33 -8.39 4.16 7.09
CA CYS A 33 -8.45 5.58 6.84
C CYS A 33 -9.80 6.14 7.32
N ASP A 34 -9.74 7.19 8.15
CA ASP A 34 -10.91 8.01 8.43
C ASP A 34 -11.07 9.04 7.32
N GLY A 35 -11.99 8.77 6.39
CA GLY A 35 -12.25 9.61 5.23
C GLY A 35 -12.87 10.98 5.54
N ASP A 36 -13.32 11.21 6.78
CA ASP A 36 -13.79 12.53 7.23
C ASP A 36 -12.61 13.43 7.67
N ILE A 37 -11.42 12.85 7.88
CA ILE A 37 -10.22 13.55 8.36
C ILE A 37 -9.11 13.55 7.30
N PHE A 38 -8.98 12.47 6.53
CA PHE A 38 -7.88 12.26 5.60
C PHE A 38 -8.36 11.90 4.19
N ASP A 39 -7.61 12.35 3.18
CA ASP A 39 -7.71 11.80 1.82
C ASP A 39 -7.17 10.36 1.83
N CYS A 40 -8.05 9.38 1.65
CA CYS A 40 -7.68 7.97 1.78
C CYS A 40 -6.78 7.42 0.67
N ASP A 41 -6.71 8.09 -0.48
CA ASP A 41 -5.74 7.74 -1.52
C ASP A 41 -4.35 8.32 -1.19
N CYS A 42 -4.30 9.53 -0.64
CA CYS A 42 -3.06 10.08 -0.05
C CYS A 42 -2.58 9.22 1.11
N PHE A 43 -3.48 8.85 2.03
CA PHE A 43 -3.17 8.02 3.19
C PHE A 43 -2.50 6.72 2.76
N LEU A 44 -3.13 5.96 1.84
CA LEU A 44 -2.57 4.72 1.34
C LEU A 44 -1.20 4.94 0.69
N LYS A 45 -1.07 5.96 -0.15
CA LYS A 45 0.18 6.24 -0.86
C LYS A 45 1.30 6.55 0.15
N THR A 46 1.05 7.42 1.11
CA THR A 46 2.00 7.78 2.16
C THR A 46 2.38 6.56 3.00
N THR A 47 1.43 5.69 3.36
CA THR A 47 1.74 4.42 4.04
C THR A 47 2.69 3.56 3.21
N MET A 48 2.44 3.41 1.91
CA MET A 48 3.28 2.60 1.03
C MET A 48 4.66 3.21 0.80
N ASP A 49 4.77 4.54 0.80
CA ASP A 49 6.03 5.27 0.63
C ASP A 49 6.89 5.22 1.91
N VAL A 50 6.26 5.27 3.10
CA VAL A 50 6.96 5.15 4.39
C VAL A 50 7.34 3.70 4.69
N PHE A 51 6.48 2.75 4.33
CA PHE A 51 6.67 1.33 4.57
C PHE A 51 6.74 0.56 3.24
N GLU A 52 7.94 0.50 2.65
CA GLU A 52 8.19 -0.23 1.40
C GLU A 52 7.81 -1.73 1.53
N ASP A 53 8.03 -2.33 2.71
CA ASP A 53 7.56 -3.66 3.07
C ASP A 53 6.25 -3.59 3.88
N PRO A 54 5.13 -4.12 3.39
CA PRO A 54 3.88 -4.18 4.16
C PRO A 54 3.99 -4.98 5.47
N ASN A 55 4.92 -5.93 5.59
CA ASN A 55 5.11 -6.63 6.86
C ASN A 55 5.74 -5.70 7.91
N ALA A 56 6.61 -4.78 7.48
CA ALA A 56 7.16 -3.75 8.36
C ALA A 56 6.02 -2.86 8.90
N TYR A 57 5.13 -2.38 8.02
CA TYR A 57 3.92 -1.64 8.43
C TYR A 57 3.11 -2.39 9.50
N THR A 58 2.79 -3.66 9.27
CA THR A 58 2.05 -4.47 10.23
C THR A 58 2.81 -4.61 11.56
N SER A 59 4.09 -4.99 11.53
CA SER A 59 4.88 -5.22 12.75
C SER A 59 5.14 -3.95 13.56
N THR A 60 5.31 -2.81 12.89
CA THR A 60 5.48 -1.50 13.53
C THR A 60 4.22 -1.11 14.29
N LEU A 61 3.04 -1.25 13.67
CA LEU A 61 1.76 -0.92 14.31
C LEU A 61 1.26 -1.98 15.30
N GLU A 62 1.69 -3.23 15.21
CA GLU A 62 1.39 -4.25 16.25
C GLU A 62 2.18 -4.00 17.55
N ASN A 63 3.28 -3.25 17.48
CA ASN A 63 4.10 -2.90 18.63
C ASN A 63 4.48 -1.42 18.63
N GLU A 64 3.47 -0.55 18.63
CA GLU A 64 3.68 0.90 18.60
C GLU A 64 4.56 1.38 19.77
N SER A 65 4.43 0.77 20.95
CA SER A 65 5.24 1.15 22.12
C SER A 65 6.76 0.99 21.92
N ALA A 66 7.18 0.00 21.12
CA ALA A 66 8.59 -0.22 20.82
C ALA A 66 9.07 0.60 19.61
N ASN A 67 8.15 1.16 18.84
CA ASN A 67 8.42 1.88 17.59
C ASN A 67 7.86 3.32 17.64
N GLN A 68 7.74 3.90 18.84
CA GLN A 68 6.99 5.14 19.06
C GLN A 68 7.45 6.27 18.13
N GLU A 69 8.76 6.51 18.04
CA GLU A 69 9.32 7.57 17.17
C GLU A 69 8.96 7.37 15.69
N GLN A 70 8.96 6.12 15.21
CA GLN A 70 8.59 5.81 13.83
C GLN A 70 7.08 6.00 13.60
N VAL A 71 6.26 5.61 14.57
CA VAL A 71 4.80 5.76 14.52
C VAL A 71 4.40 7.24 14.56
N ASP A 72 5.01 8.01 15.46
CA ASP A 72 4.79 9.46 15.57
C ASP A 72 5.16 10.16 14.26
N ALA A 73 6.36 9.89 13.71
CA ALA A 73 6.79 10.47 12.44
C ALA A 73 5.88 10.06 11.26
N TYR A 74 5.35 8.84 11.27
CA TYR A 74 4.38 8.38 10.27
C TYR A 74 3.06 9.15 10.36
N TRP A 75 2.52 9.34 11.56
CA TRP A 75 1.29 10.11 11.76
C TRP A 75 1.46 11.59 11.46
N ASP A 76 2.58 12.20 11.87
CA ASP A 76 2.90 13.60 11.54
C ASP A 76 2.90 13.81 10.03
N LYS A 77 3.50 12.89 9.28
CA LYS A 77 3.50 12.95 7.81
C LYS A 77 2.09 12.82 7.21
N LEU A 78 1.23 11.98 7.77
CA LEU A 78 -0.16 11.87 7.33
C LEU A 78 -0.95 13.15 7.63
N TYR A 79 -0.74 13.77 8.80
CA TYR A 79 -1.39 15.02 9.16
C TYR A 79 -0.92 16.18 8.29
N GLU A 80 0.36 16.24 7.93
CA GLU A 80 0.91 17.26 7.06
C GLU A 80 0.45 17.10 5.60
N ASP A 81 0.52 15.88 5.07
CA ASP A 81 0.37 15.64 3.63
C ASP A 81 -1.07 15.28 3.21
N CYS A 82 -1.88 14.69 4.11
CA CYS A 82 -3.09 13.98 3.71
C CYS A 82 -4.38 14.44 4.39
N MET A 83 -4.36 15.42 5.30
CA MET A 83 -5.59 15.94 5.90
C MET A 83 -6.51 16.57 4.84
N THR A 84 -7.81 16.33 4.94
CA THR A 84 -8.81 17.04 4.13
C THR A 84 -8.98 18.46 4.67
N GLU A 85 -8.83 19.46 3.81
CA GLU A 85 -9.03 20.89 4.13
C GLU A 85 -10.44 21.23 4.64
#